data_AF-A0A928XB74-F1
#
_entry.id   AF-A0A928XB74-F1
#
_cell.length_a   1.000
_cell.length_b   1.000
_cell.length_c   1.000
_cell.angle_alpha   90.00
_cell.angle_beta   90.00
_cell.angle_gamma   90.00
#
_symmetry.space_group_name_H-M   'P 1'
#
loop_
_entity.id
_entity.type
_entity.pdbx_description
1 polymer ?
#
loop_
_entity_poly.entity_id
_entity_poly.type
_entity_poly.pdbx_seq_one_letter_code
_entity_poly.pdbx_strand_id
1 'polypeptide(L)'
;MAGVGEVTVVPEGSAQASRPKNAGSLRAGALRVYVPGITDDAAERARATKELVDVEKQIAGKESRLRNEKFVANADPELVESERRRLAELVAQREALKEHLSELG
;
A
#
# COMPACT_ATOMS: atom_id res chain seq x y z
N MET A 1 31.44 11.30 -2.17
CA MET A 1 30.31 11.78 -1.34
C MET A 1 29.35 12.50 -2.27
N ALA A 2 28.08 12.08 -2.38
CA ALA A 2 27.11 12.81 -3.19
C ALA A 2 26.87 14.18 -2.52
N GLY A 3 27.29 15.26 -3.18
CA GLY A 3 27.12 16.62 -2.68
C GLY A 3 25.66 17.05 -2.79
N VAL A 4 25.10 17.57 -1.70
CA VAL A 4 23.75 18.16 -1.72
C VAL A 4 23.87 19.57 -2.28
N GLY A 5 23.07 19.90 -3.30
CA GLY A 5 23.11 21.21 -3.99
C GLY A 5 22.40 22.31 -3.21
N GLU A 6 21.11 22.14 -2.92
CA GLU A 6 20.28 23.11 -2.21
C GLU A 6 19.45 22.39 -1.15
N VAL A 7 19.29 23.03 0.02
CA VAL A 7 18.45 22.53 1.12
C VAL A 7 17.52 23.65 1.55
N THR A 8 16.22 23.37 1.48
CA THR A 8 15.17 24.28 1.96
C THR A 8 14.52 23.68 3.19
N VAL A 9 14.57 24.38 4.32
CA VAL A 9 13.86 24.00 5.55
C VAL A 9 12.47 24.60 5.50
N VAL A 10 11.46 23.72 5.58
CA VAL A 10 10.06 24.09 5.51
C VAL A 10 9.41 23.85 6.87
N PRO A 11 8.72 24.84 7.48
CA PRO A 11 8.00 24.64 8.73
C PRO A 11 6.92 23.58 8.60
N GLU A 12 6.79 22.71 9.61
CA GLU A 12 5.72 21.72 9.69
C GLU A 12 4.34 22.40 9.64
N GLY A 13 3.42 21.82 8.87
CA GLY A 13 2.06 22.35 8.68
C GLY A 13 1.92 23.44 7.60
N SER A 14 3.01 23.91 7.00
CA SER A 14 2.92 24.77 5.81
C SER A 14 2.54 23.96 4.56
N ALA A 15 1.96 24.63 3.55
CA ALA A 15 1.54 23.98 2.30
C ALA A 15 2.71 23.30 1.56
N GLN A 16 3.94 23.80 1.73
CA GLN A 16 5.17 23.23 1.15
C GLN A 16 5.74 22.04 1.94
N ALA A 17 5.17 21.70 3.11
CA ALA A 17 5.63 20.60 3.95
C ALA A 17 5.15 19.22 3.48
N SER A 18 4.30 19.16 2.43
CA SER A 18 3.88 17.91 1.80
C SER A 18 4.99 17.32 0.93
N ARG A 19 4.92 16.00 0.72
CA ARG A 19 5.87 15.28 -0.16
C ARG A 19 5.78 15.85 -1.59
N PRO A 20 6.87 16.41 -2.15
CA PRO A 20 6.87 16.80 -3.55
C PRO A 20 6.70 15.59 -4.46
N LYS A 21 6.12 15.80 -5.65
CA LYS A 21 6.02 14.74 -6.67
C LYS A 21 7.39 14.16 -6.98
N ASN A 22 7.45 12.85 -7.18
CA ASN A 22 8.65 12.11 -7.54
C ASN A 22 9.77 12.22 -6.51
N ALA A 23 9.45 12.58 -5.26
CA ALA A 23 10.43 12.68 -4.20
C ALA A 23 10.51 11.39 -3.38
N GLY A 24 11.71 10.90 -3.09
CA GLY A 24 11.87 9.92 -2.01
C GLY A 24 11.74 10.61 -0.66
N SER A 25 11.34 9.86 0.36
CA SER A 25 11.17 10.38 1.72
C SER A 25 12.01 9.60 2.73
N LEU A 26 12.53 10.31 3.71
CA LEU A 26 13.26 9.73 4.84
C LEU A 26 12.84 10.43 6.12
N ARG A 27 12.62 9.65 7.18
CA ARG A 27 12.43 10.18 8.53
C ARG A 27 13.74 10.05 9.32
N ALA A 28 14.24 11.17 9.82
CA ALA A 28 15.42 11.24 10.68
C ALA A 28 15.03 11.90 12.01
N GLY A 29 14.64 11.09 12.99
CA GLY A 29 14.07 11.59 14.25
C GLY A 29 12.77 12.38 14.02
N ALA A 30 12.76 13.64 14.41
CA ALA A 30 11.63 14.56 14.18
C ALA A 30 11.63 15.16 12.76
N LEU A 31 12.71 15.02 11.99
CA LEU A 31 12.80 15.56 10.64
C LEU A 31 12.18 14.61 9.62
N ARG A 32 11.46 15.19 8.67
CA ARG A 32 11.10 14.54 7.42
C ARG A 32 11.86 15.21 6.28
N VAL A 33 12.63 14.41 5.55
CA VAL A 33 13.47 14.86 4.44
C VAL A 33 12.86 14.32 3.14
N TYR A 34 12.73 15.20 2.15
CA TYR A 34 12.31 14.83 0.80
C TYR A 34 13.41 15.12 -0.19
N VAL A 35 13.68 14.17 -1.08
CA VAL A 35 14.66 14.33 -2.17
C VAL A 35 13.89 14.24 -3.48
N PRO A 36 13.64 15.35 -4.20
CA PRO A 36 12.90 15.33 -5.46
C PRO A 36 13.61 14.55 -6.57
N GLY A 37 12.83 13.97 -7.48
CA GLY A 37 13.32 13.36 -8.72
C GLY A 37 13.96 11.97 -8.58
N ILE A 38 13.86 11.31 -7.43
CA ILE A 38 14.42 9.97 -7.20
C ILE A 38 13.37 8.85 -7.25
N THR A 39 12.08 9.19 -7.26
CA THR A 39 10.99 8.23 -7.47
C THR A 39 10.21 8.56 -8.76
N ASP A 40 9.50 7.58 -9.30
CA ASP A 40 8.49 7.79 -10.34
C ASP A 40 7.13 7.44 -9.74
N ASP A 41 6.47 8.43 -9.15
CA ASP A 41 5.22 8.22 -8.44
C ASP A 41 4.08 7.81 -9.39
N ALA A 42 4.16 8.18 -10.68
CA ALA A 42 3.18 7.79 -11.67
C ALA A 42 3.31 6.31 -12.03
N ALA A 43 4.54 5.84 -12.31
CA ALA A 43 4.80 4.43 -12.56
C ALA A 43 4.49 3.57 -11.33
N GLU A 44 4.86 4.04 -10.14
CA GLU A 44 4.59 3.34 -8.88
C GLU A 44 3.09 3.24 -8.61
N ARG A 45 2.35 4.35 -8.80
CA ARG A 45 0.88 4.35 -8.69
C ARG A 45 0.24 3.38 -9.67
N ALA A 46 0.71 3.34 -10.92
CA ALA A 46 0.17 2.43 -11.92
C ALA A 46 0.38 0.95 -11.53
N ARG A 47 1.57 0.60 -11.01
CA ARG A 47 1.87 -0.74 -10.52
C ARG A 47 1.03 -1.11 -9.30
N ALA A 48 1.01 -0.25 -8.29
CA ALA A 48 0.24 -0.48 -7.06
C ALA A 48 -1.27 -0.54 -7.33
N THR A 49 -1.80 0.26 -8.26
CA THR A 49 -3.22 0.19 -8.66
C THR A 49 -3.54 -1.14 -9.34
N LYS A 50 -2.65 -1.62 -10.21
CA LYS A 50 -2.83 -2.93 -10.86
C LYS A 50 -2.81 -4.06 -9.83
N GLU A 51 -1.85 -4.03 -8.90
CA GLU A 51 -1.77 -5.01 -7.82
C GLU A 51 -3.01 -4.97 -6.93
N LEU A 52 -3.52 -3.78 -6.58
CA LEU A 52 -4.74 -3.61 -5.81
C LEU A 52 -5.93 -4.29 -6.49
N VAL A 53 -6.12 -4.06 -7.79
CA VAL A 53 -7.19 -4.70 -8.57
C VAL A 53 -7.07 -6.23 -8.55
N ASP A 54 -5.86 -6.76 -8.66
CA ASP A 54 -5.63 -8.21 -8.66
C ASP A 54 -5.86 -8.83 -7.26
N VAL A 55 -5.49 -8.13 -6.19
CA VAL A 55 -5.79 -8.54 -4.81
C VAL A 55 -7.30 -8.48 -4.54
N GLU A 56 -8.01 -7.44 -4.99
CA GLU A 56 -9.46 -7.32 -4.83
C GLU A 56 -10.22 -8.45 -5.53
N LYS A 57 -9.78 -8.87 -6.72
CA LYS A 57 -10.35 -10.05 -7.40
C LYS A 57 -10.14 -11.34 -6.60
N GLN A 58 -8.95 -11.54 -6.02
CA GLN A 58 -8.67 -12.71 -5.19
C GLN A 58 -9.54 -12.74 -3.93
N ILE A 59 -9.70 -11.58 -3.27
CA ILE A 59 -10.60 -11.40 -2.13
C ILE A 59 -12.03 -11.79 -2.52
N ALA A 60 -12.55 -11.23 -3.61
CA ALA A 60 -13.91 -11.51 -4.07
C ALA A 60 -14.14 -13.01 -4.32
N GLY A 61 -13.17 -13.70 -4.92
CA GLY A 61 -13.21 -15.15 -5.13
C GLY A 61 -13.28 -15.93 -3.82
N LYS A 62 -12.44 -15.59 -2.84
CA LYS A 62 -12.42 -16.26 -1.53
C LYS A 62 -13.65 -15.99 -0.70
N GLU A 63 -14.11 -14.74 -0.67
CA GLU A 63 -15.36 -14.41 0.00
C GLU A 63 -16.55 -15.15 -0.62
N SER A 64 -16.62 -15.25 -1.95
CA SER A 64 -17.65 -16.03 -2.63
C SER A 64 -17.63 -17.49 -2.19
N ARG A 65 -16.43 -18.10 -2.11
CA ARG A 65 -16.24 -19.47 -1.64
C ARG A 65 -16.67 -19.65 -0.17
N LEU A 66 -16.29 -18.72 0.70
CA LEU A 66 -16.60 -18.74 2.13
C LEU A 66 -18.05 -18.38 2.46
N ARG A 67 -18.75 -17.65 1.59
CA ARG A 67 -20.20 -17.39 1.68
C ARG A 67 -21.04 -18.60 1.27
N ASN A 68 -20.47 -19.53 0.51
CA ASN A 68 -21.18 -20.73 0.10
C ASN A 68 -21.31 -21.70 1.29
N GLU A 69 -22.48 -21.73 1.91
CA GLU A 69 -22.79 -22.59 3.05
C GLU A 69 -22.53 -24.08 2.77
N LYS A 70 -22.73 -24.55 1.53
CA LYS A 70 -22.41 -25.94 1.16
C LYS A 70 -20.91 -26.21 1.22
N PHE A 71 -20.07 -25.23 0.88
CA PHE A 71 -18.62 -25.38 1.02
C PHE A 71 -18.24 -25.40 2.50
N VAL A 72 -18.74 -24.45 3.29
CA VAL A 72 -18.39 -24.35 4.72
C VAL A 72 -18.87 -25.57 5.52
N ALA A 73 -20.05 -26.11 5.20
CA ALA A 73 -20.62 -27.24 5.91
C ALA A 73 -19.99 -28.60 5.54
N ASN A 74 -19.45 -28.74 4.32
CA ASN A 74 -18.94 -30.03 3.82
C ASN A 74 -17.42 -30.08 3.64
N ALA A 75 -16.73 -28.94 3.65
CA ALA A 75 -15.28 -28.90 3.56
C ALA A 75 -14.62 -29.26 4.89
N ASP A 76 -13.37 -29.73 4.82
CA ASP A 76 -12.53 -29.92 5.99
C ASP A 76 -12.44 -28.61 6.80
N PRO A 77 -12.66 -28.65 8.13
CA PRO A 77 -12.51 -27.47 8.99
C PRO A 77 -11.15 -26.77 8.82
N GLU A 78 -10.05 -27.52 8.64
CA GLU A 78 -8.72 -26.94 8.41
C GLU A 78 -8.66 -26.18 7.09
N LEU A 79 -9.34 -26.67 6.04
CA LEU A 79 -9.41 -26.00 4.75
C LEU A 79 -10.22 -24.70 4.84
N VAL A 80 -11.35 -24.71 5.57
CA VAL A 80 -12.17 -23.51 5.79
C VAL A 80 -11.37 -22.46 6.56
N GLU A 81 -10.68 -22.85 7.63
CA GLU A 81 -9.86 -21.93 8.41
C GLU A 81 -8.66 -21.39 7.61
N SER A 82 -8.02 -22.23 6.78
CA SER A 82 -6.97 -21.80 5.87
C SER A 82 -7.47 -20.74 4.86
N GLU A 83 -8.66 -20.95 4.28
CA GLU A 83 -9.27 -19.96 3.38
C GLU A 83 -9.61 -18.65 4.10
N ARG A 84 -10.09 -18.71 5.36
CA ARG A 84 -10.34 -17.52 6.18
C ARG A 84 -9.05 -16.76 6.50
N ARG A 85 -7.99 -17.46 6.89
CA ARG A 85 -6.66 -16.85 7.13
C ARG A 85 -6.13 -16.18 5.88
N ARG A 86 -6.21 -16.87 4.74
CA ARG A 86 -5.74 -16.31 3.46
C ARG A 86 -6.55 -15.09 3.03
N LEU A 87 -7.87 -15.08 3.29
CA LEU A 87 -8.70 -13.90 3.09
C LEU A 87 -8.23 -12.73 3.97
N ALA A 88 -7.95 -12.97 5.25
CA ALA A 88 -7.45 -11.93 6.16
C ALA A 88 -6.09 -11.34 5.70
N GLU A 89 -5.17 -12.18 5.25
CA GLU A 89 -3.88 -11.74 4.69
C GLU A 89 -4.07 -10.86 3.44
N LEU A 90 -4.94 -11.27 2.53
CA LEU A 90 -5.23 -10.48 1.32
C LEU A 90 -5.91 -9.15 1.66
N VAL A 91 -6.80 -9.13 2.65
CA VAL A 91 -7.40 -7.89 3.14
C VAL A 91 -6.34 -6.96 3.73
N ALA A 92 -5.40 -7.48 4.53
CA ALA A 92 -4.29 -6.69 5.06
C ALA A 92 -3.40 -6.13 3.93
N GLN A 93 -3.09 -6.95 2.91
CA GLN A 93 -2.34 -6.51 1.73
C GLN A 93 -3.08 -5.41 0.96
N ARG A 94 -4.40 -5.54 0.79
CA ARG A 94 -5.24 -4.51 0.14
C ARG A 94 -5.16 -3.18 0.88
N GLU A 95 -5.24 -3.19 2.21
CA GLU A 95 -5.16 -1.96 3.00
C GLU A 95 -3.77 -1.33 2.92
N ALA A 96 -2.69 -2.12 2.97
CA ALA A 96 -1.32 -1.62 2.79
C ALA A 96 -1.12 -0.98 1.40
N LEU A 97 -1.68 -1.57 0.34
CA LEU A 97 -1.63 -1.00 -1.02
C LEU A 97 -2.41 0.30 -1.12
N LYS A 98 -3.57 0.41 -0.45
CA LYS A 98 -4.35 1.65 -0.40
C LYS A 98 -3.62 2.76 0.35
N GLU A 99 -2.98 2.43 1.46
CA GLU A 99 -2.14 3.35 2.22
C GLU A 99 -0.98 3.86 1.37
N HIS A 100 -0.23 2.96 0.72
CA HIS A 100 0.86 3.32 -0.19
C HIS A 100 0.38 4.24 -1.34
N LEU A 101 -0.75 3.91 -1.97
CA LEU A 101 -1.36 4.74 -3.01
C LEU A 101 -1.75 6.14 -2.52
N SER A 102 -2.12 6.28 -1.24
CA SER A 102 -2.44 7.58 -0.63
C SER A 102 -1.19 8.43 -0.39
N GLU A 103 -0.04 7.80 -0.12
CA GLU A 103 1.24 8.47 0.09
C GLU A 103 1.94 8.91 -1.20
N LEU A 104 1.56 8.34 -2.34
CA LEU A 104 2.05 8.71 -3.68
C LEU A 104 1.37 9.96 -4.26
N GLY A 105 0.44 10.56 -3.50
CA GLY A 105 -0.21 11.88 -3.68
C GLY A 105 0.02 12.63 -4.97
#